data_AF-A0A972X844-F1
#
_entry.id   AF-A0A972X844-F1
#
_cell.length_a   1.000
_cell.length_b   1.000
_cell.length_c   1.000
_cell.angle_alpha   90.00
_cell.angle_beta   90.00
_cell.angle_gamma   90.00
#
_symmetry.space_group_name_H-M   'P 1'
#
loop_
_entity.id
_entity.type
_entity.pdbx_description
1 polymer ?
#
loop_
_entity_poly.entity_id
_entity_poly.type
_entity_poly.pdbx_seq_one_letter_code
_entity_poly.pdbx_strand_id
1 'polypeptide(L)'
;MAAIERLVWLGSFWILLAAAWMAFCVWVDSDAPKILGDDVSWSLYFVLAGAAWFFLSYAYGLGLLPLFLLAFPASFLGYVAYRDRHAPSTRTILSERFARKMVFAAASKIGIERTVQKWFPERHGAPKDSRPEAAIVILKKDGSPVDGQGQGQGAQGLDRETSQAVKTAQEIFEKALEMRATDIHLEPKVGDELQVRCRIDGILQNILSFKGAAAKALVSAIKVCADMDIAERRRPQDGAFSVLNSGRKFDVRAASGPTSFGEKMALRLLDSDGGVVKGGLASLGMRKSMLKALQAIVQQPHGMLIVCGPTGSGKTTTLYVALSEIDVLSRNIVTIEDPIEYRLDNISQSAVNMAADLTFAKILRSVLRQDPDVILVGEIRDKETAEIAMQAALTGHFVFTTLHANDTATTVTRLLDIGIDTSLIQSAVTAVLAQRLVRVLCPKCKEPYPAPAEFRQKIGVPADKEVTIYKEKGCPACHGTGYKGRTGVHELLVFDTAIRELIVGHPSIEAIRQAARKAGMRTLQESGLAKVVAGVTSINEIVRVTK
;
A
#
# COMPACT_ATOMS: atom_id res chain seq x y z
N MET A 1 67.18 3.23 -7.41
CA MET A 1 65.89 3.25 -8.15
C MET A 1 64.93 2.17 -7.67
N ALA A 2 65.30 0.88 -7.62
CA ALA A 2 64.41 -0.20 -7.15
C ALA A 2 63.82 -0.04 -5.73
N ALA A 3 64.55 0.58 -4.80
CA ALA A 3 64.04 0.86 -3.45
C ALA A 3 62.98 1.98 -3.44
N ILE A 4 63.11 2.97 -4.33
CA ILE A 4 62.16 4.09 -4.48
C ILE A 4 60.89 3.58 -5.17
N GLU A 5 61.01 2.74 -6.20
CA GLU A 5 59.85 2.10 -6.84
C GLU A 5 59.06 1.21 -5.87
N ARG A 6 59.74 0.44 -5.01
CA ARG A 6 59.06 -0.34 -3.97
C ARG A 6 58.32 0.54 -2.97
N LEU A 7 58.92 1.65 -2.53
CA LEU A 7 58.27 2.61 -1.64
C LEU A 7 57.02 3.26 -2.28
N VAL A 8 57.09 3.60 -3.58
CA VAL A 8 55.96 4.17 -4.33
C VAL A 8 54.82 3.16 -4.53
N TRP A 9 55.15 1.89 -4.80
CA TRP A 9 54.17 0.81 -4.92
C TRP A 9 53.48 0.51 -3.59
N LEU A 10 54.25 0.46 -2.49
CA LEU A 10 53.73 0.28 -1.14
C LEU A 10 52.82 1.45 -0.74
N GLY A 11 53.23 2.70 -0.99
CA GLY A 11 52.40 3.88 -0.72
C GLY A 11 51.08 3.85 -1.50
N SER A 12 51.13 3.55 -2.79
CA SER A 12 49.94 3.42 -3.65
C SER A 12 49.00 2.31 -3.18
N PHE A 13 49.54 1.17 -2.73
CA PHE A 13 48.75 0.06 -2.21
C PHE A 13 47.98 0.45 -0.93
N TRP A 14 48.63 1.12 0.01
CA TRP A 14 47.99 1.60 1.24
C TRP A 14 46.92 2.67 0.98
N ILE A 15 47.16 3.57 0.02
CA ILE A 15 46.18 4.57 -0.39
C ILE A 15 44.93 3.92 -0.98
N LEU A 16 45.08 2.93 -1.86
CA LEU A 16 43.95 2.20 -2.44
C LEU A 16 43.17 1.42 -1.39
N LEU A 17 43.86 0.81 -0.43
CA LEU A 17 43.22 0.06 0.65
C LEU A 17 42.45 0.98 1.62
N ALA A 18 43.01 2.14 1.94
CA ALA A 18 42.34 3.17 2.73
C ALA A 18 41.12 3.75 1.97
N ALA A 19 41.23 3.98 0.67
CA ALA A 19 40.11 4.42 -0.16
C ALA A 19 38.98 3.38 -0.23
N ALA A 20 39.33 2.10 -0.36
CA ALA A 20 38.37 1.00 -0.33
C ALA A 20 37.67 0.89 1.04
N TRP A 21 38.40 1.08 2.14
CA TRP A 21 37.82 1.11 3.49
C TRP A 21 36.86 2.28 3.68
N MET A 22 37.24 3.49 3.26
CA MET A 22 36.37 4.66 3.33
C MET A 22 35.10 4.48 2.49
N ALA A 23 35.21 3.91 1.29
CA ALA A 23 34.06 3.59 0.47
C ALA A 23 33.13 2.56 1.14
N PHE A 24 33.70 1.56 1.82
CA PHE A 24 32.93 0.59 2.60
C PHE A 24 32.21 1.24 3.79
N CYS A 25 32.88 2.08 4.57
CA CYS A 25 32.28 2.81 5.69
C CYS A 25 31.11 3.69 5.23
N VAL A 26 31.28 4.43 4.13
CA VAL A 26 30.21 5.27 3.54
C VAL A 26 29.03 4.41 3.08
N TRP A 27 29.31 3.24 2.51
CA TRP A 27 28.25 2.31 2.11
C TRP A 27 27.46 1.80 3.33
N VAL A 28 28.15 1.33 4.38
CA VAL A 28 27.54 0.85 5.64
C VAL A 28 26.71 1.95 6.29
N ASP A 29 27.22 3.18 6.38
CA ASP A 29 26.51 4.33 6.95
C ASP A 29 25.21 4.66 6.19
N SER A 30 25.21 4.43 4.87
CA SER A 30 24.02 4.62 4.04
C SER A 30 23.04 3.43 4.08
N ASP A 31 23.50 2.23 4.42
CA ASP A 31 22.75 0.98 4.34
C ASP A 31 22.17 0.56 5.70
N ALA A 32 22.93 0.69 6.79
CA ALA A 32 22.54 0.26 8.13
C ALA A 32 21.25 0.94 8.63
N PRO A 33 21.04 2.28 8.51
CA PRO A 33 19.78 2.91 8.93
C PRO A 33 18.55 2.38 8.19
N LYS A 34 18.73 1.93 6.93
CA LYS A 34 17.62 1.44 6.08
C LYS A 34 17.15 0.04 6.44
N ILE A 35 17.97 -0.75 7.12
CA ILE A 35 17.74 -2.19 7.35
C ILE A 35 17.78 -2.54 8.84
N LEU A 36 18.68 -1.94 9.61
CA LEU A 36 18.96 -2.27 11.01
C LEU A 36 18.41 -1.24 12.01
N GLY A 37 17.90 -0.09 11.53
CA GLY A 37 17.39 1.00 12.37
C GLY A 37 18.47 1.97 12.87
N ASP A 38 18.06 3.07 13.50
CA ASP A 38 18.94 4.20 13.88
C ASP A 38 19.69 3.99 15.21
N ASP A 39 19.39 2.93 15.97
CA ASP A 39 19.91 2.72 17.34
C ASP A 39 21.34 2.14 17.38
N VAL A 40 21.93 1.72 16.25
CA VAL A 40 23.26 1.09 16.20
C VAL A 40 24.20 1.85 15.26
N SER A 41 25.15 2.59 15.84
CA SER A 41 26.16 3.38 15.11
C SER A 41 27.27 2.50 14.50
N TRP A 42 26.91 1.64 13.55
CA TRP A 42 27.86 0.75 12.85
C TRP A 42 29.02 1.52 12.22
N SER A 43 28.77 2.73 11.71
CA SER A 43 29.80 3.60 11.14
C SER A 43 30.87 4.01 12.15
N LEU A 44 30.52 4.28 13.41
CA LEU A 44 31.49 4.60 14.46
C LEU A 44 32.38 3.40 14.80
N TYR A 45 31.79 2.20 14.89
CA TYR A 45 32.55 0.96 15.13
C TYR A 45 33.57 0.69 14.02
N PHE A 46 33.17 0.82 12.75
CA PHE A 46 34.07 0.61 11.61
C PHE A 46 35.10 1.74 11.45
N VAL A 47 34.75 3.00 11.71
CA VAL A 47 35.73 4.10 11.66
C VAL A 47 36.82 3.90 12.73
N LEU A 48 36.45 3.53 13.96
CA LEU A 48 37.41 3.27 15.05
C LEU A 48 38.25 2.02 14.78
N ALA A 49 37.64 0.93 14.29
CA ALA A 49 38.36 -0.28 13.92
C ALA A 49 39.36 -0.02 12.77
N GLY A 50 38.97 0.79 11.79
CA GLY A 50 39.83 1.18 10.65
C GLY A 50 40.96 2.13 11.03
N ALA A 51 40.69 3.07 11.93
CA ALA A 51 41.72 3.96 12.47
C ALA A 51 42.76 3.17 13.28
N ALA A 52 42.30 2.29 14.19
CA ALA A 52 43.20 1.40 14.93
C ALA A 52 44.02 0.51 13.99
N TRP A 53 43.41 0.00 12.91
CA TRP A 53 44.07 -0.77 11.86
C TRP A 53 45.20 0.02 11.16
N PHE A 54 44.94 1.26 10.75
CA PHE A 54 45.94 2.10 10.09
C PHE A 54 47.16 2.38 10.98
N PHE A 55 46.93 2.68 12.27
CA PHE A 55 48.01 2.93 13.22
C PHE A 55 48.79 1.66 13.58
N LEU A 56 48.13 0.51 13.73
CA LEU A 56 48.79 -0.77 14.03
C LEU A 56 49.62 -1.28 12.83
N SER A 57 49.12 -1.13 11.59
CA SER A 57 49.88 -1.50 10.40
C SER A 57 51.11 -0.62 10.18
N TYR A 58 51.01 0.66 10.57
CA TYR A 58 52.13 1.59 10.52
C TYR A 58 53.19 1.28 11.59
N ALA A 59 52.77 0.90 12.80
CA ALA A 59 53.67 0.64 13.93
C ALA A 59 54.45 -0.69 13.84
N TYR A 60 53.85 -1.77 13.30
CA TYR A 60 54.45 -3.11 13.30
C TYR A 60 55.03 -3.57 11.95
N GLY A 61 54.94 -2.73 10.91
CA GLY A 61 55.50 -3.01 9.58
C GLY A 61 54.85 -4.20 8.85
N LEU A 62 55.47 -4.62 7.74
CA LEU A 62 54.92 -5.63 6.81
C LEU A 62 54.80 -7.06 7.37
N GLY A 63 55.35 -7.33 8.56
CA GLY A 63 55.40 -8.68 9.13
C GLY A 63 54.05 -9.27 9.52
N LEU A 64 53.05 -8.42 9.77
CA LEU A 64 51.69 -8.85 10.14
C LEU A 64 50.67 -8.66 9.00
N LEU A 65 51.11 -8.24 7.81
CA LEU A 65 50.27 -8.02 6.63
C LEU A 65 49.31 -9.18 6.31
N PRO A 66 49.67 -10.48 6.43
CA PRO A 66 48.77 -11.59 6.14
C PRO A 66 47.60 -11.72 7.12
N LEU A 67 47.84 -11.53 8.42
CA LEU A 67 46.80 -11.49 9.46
C LEU A 67 45.84 -10.32 9.23
N PHE A 68 46.36 -9.20 8.71
CA PHE A 68 45.60 -7.99 8.45
C PHE A 68 44.80 -8.03 7.14
N LEU A 69 45.26 -8.75 6.11
CA LEU A 69 44.50 -9.03 4.90
C LEU A 69 43.28 -9.93 5.16
N LEU A 70 43.26 -10.66 6.28
CA LEU A 70 42.11 -11.47 6.71
C LEU A 70 41.09 -10.66 7.54
N ALA A 71 41.54 -9.63 8.28
CA ALA A 71 40.66 -8.82 9.12
C ALA A 71 39.68 -7.93 8.32
N PHE A 72 40.11 -7.42 7.16
CA PHE A 72 39.27 -6.59 6.27
C PHE A 72 38.08 -7.38 5.69
N PRO A 73 38.28 -8.56 5.04
CA PRO A 73 37.19 -9.42 4.61
C PRO A 73 36.34 -9.93 5.77
N ALA A 74 36.93 -10.22 6.93
CA ALA A 74 36.18 -10.69 8.10
C ALA A 74 35.21 -9.63 8.63
N SER A 75 35.64 -8.36 8.68
CA SER A 75 34.78 -7.23 9.10
C SER A 75 33.64 -6.99 8.10
N PHE A 76 33.96 -7.05 6.80
CA PHE A 76 32.98 -6.98 5.71
C PHE A 76 31.96 -8.12 5.79
N LEU A 77 32.43 -9.37 5.89
CA LEU A 77 31.58 -10.56 5.96
C LEU A 77 30.78 -10.60 7.26
N GLY A 78 31.33 -10.12 8.37
CA GLY A 78 30.65 -9.99 9.65
C GLY A 78 29.47 -9.02 9.57
N TYR A 79 29.67 -7.84 8.97
CA TYR A 79 28.57 -6.90 8.71
C TYR A 79 27.53 -7.51 7.78
N VAL A 80 27.95 -8.10 6.66
CA VAL A 80 27.03 -8.71 5.69
C VAL A 80 26.23 -9.86 6.31
N ALA A 81 26.86 -10.70 7.13
CA ALA A 81 26.18 -11.79 7.83
C ALA A 81 25.20 -11.29 8.89
N TYR A 82 25.57 -10.26 9.66
CA TYR A 82 24.69 -9.64 10.64
C TYR A 82 23.49 -8.97 9.95
N ARG A 83 23.74 -8.21 8.89
CA ARG A 83 22.74 -7.58 8.04
C ARG A 83 21.79 -8.60 7.44
N ASP A 84 22.30 -9.67 6.83
CA ASP A 84 21.47 -10.69 6.15
C ASP A 84 20.61 -11.50 7.13
N ARG A 85 21.01 -11.64 8.41
CA ARG A 85 20.16 -12.24 9.45
C ARG A 85 18.95 -11.38 9.83
N HIS A 86 19.05 -10.07 9.68
CA HIS A 86 18.01 -9.11 10.06
C HIS A 86 17.30 -8.50 8.83
N ALA A 87 17.81 -8.75 7.62
CA ALA A 87 17.20 -8.32 6.37
C ALA A 87 16.12 -9.31 5.90
N PRO A 88 15.05 -8.83 5.23
CA PRO A 88 14.09 -9.71 4.54
C PRO A 88 14.80 -10.58 3.49
N SER A 89 14.32 -11.81 3.26
CA SER A 89 14.92 -12.81 2.36
C SER A 89 15.16 -12.33 0.92
N THR A 90 14.47 -11.28 0.47
CA THR A 90 14.63 -10.66 -0.85
C THR A 90 15.77 -9.64 -0.95
N ARG A 91 16.43 -9.30 0.17
CA ARG A 91 17.49 -8.27 0.25
C ARG A 91 18.81 -8.78 0.84
N THR A 92 18.93 -10.08 1.06
CA THR A 92 20.19 -10.72 1.49
C THR A 92 21.25 -10.57 0.41
N ILE A 93 22.43 -10.07 0.77
CA ILE A 93 23.56 -9.91 -0.16
C ILE A 93 24.16 -11.27 -0.52
N LEU A 94 24.32 -12.15 0.48
CA LEU A 94 24.81 -13.51 0.31
C LEU A 94 23.65 -14.47 0.02
N SER A 95 22.94 -14.24 -1.09
CA SER A 95 22.02 -15.27 -1.59
C SER A 95 22.78 -16.53 -2.00
N GLU A 96 22.17 -17.71 -1.85
CA GLU A 96 22.71 -19.01 -2.30
C GLU A 96 23.20 -18.95 -3.76
N ARG A 97 22.53 -18.13 -4.59
CA ARG A 97 22.87 -17.87 -6.00
C ARG A 97 24.17 -17.07 -6.16
N PHE A 98 24.43 -16.08 -5.30
CA PHE A 98 25.66 -15.28 -5.33
C PHE A 98 26.86 -16.10 -4.84
N ALA A 99 26.69 -16.85 -3.75
CA ALA A 99 27.69 -17.79 -3.25
C ALA A 99 28.07 -18.82 -4.32
N ARG A 100 27.08 -19.41 -5.01
CA ARG A 100 27.32 -20.35 -6.11
C ARG A 100 28.07 -19.70 -7.28
N LYS A 101 27.71 -18.47 -7.67
CA LYS A 101 28.43 -17.71 -8.72
C LYS A 101 29.89 -17.44 -8.35
N MET A 102 30.15 -17.02 -7.12
CA MET A 102 31.53 -16.76 -6.66
C MET A 102 32.36 -18.03 -6.57
N VAL A 103 31.80 -19.11 -6.02
CA VAL A 103 32.48 -20.40 -5.89
C VAL A 103 32.78 -20.99 -7.27
N PHE A 104 31.85 -20.91 -8.23
CA PHE A 104 32.11 -21.31 -9.61
C PHE A 104 33.15 -20.43 -10.31
N ALA A 105 33.10 -19.11 -10.11
CA ALA A 105 34.08 -18.18 -10.71
C ALA A 105 35.49 -18.32 -10.12
N ALA A 106 35.61 -18.73 -8.85
CA ALA A 106 36.88 -19.07 -8.23
C ALA A 106 37.36 -20.45 -8.69
N ALA A 107 36.46 -21.44 -8.75
CA ALA A 107 36.77 -22.79 -9.20
C ALA A 107 37.20 -22.85 -10.67
N SER A 108 36.66 -21.96 -11.53
CA SER A 108 37.06 -21.84 -12.93
C SER A 108 38.48 -21.29 -13.10
N LYS A 109 38.87 -20.32 -12.28
CA LYS A 109 40.23 -19.78 -12.29
C LYS A 109 41.30 -20.80 -11.87
N ILE A 110 40.92 -21.84 -11.12
CA ILE A 110 41.85 -22.85 -10.57
C ILE A 110 41.62 -24.23 -11.24
N GLY A 111 40.75 -24.32 -12.26
CA GLY A 111 40.55 -25.53 -13.07
C GLY A 111 39.83 -26.70 -12.38
N ILE A 112 39.14 -26.46 -11.25
CA ILE A 112 38.47 -27.48 -10.43
C ILE A 112 36.94 -27.51 -10.59
N GLU A 113 36.44 -26.90 -11.66
CA GLU A 113 35.01 -26.74 -11.95
C GLU A 113 34.21 -28.05 -11.85
N ARG A 114 34.76 -29.14 -12.40
CA ARG A 114 34.11 -30.47 -12.40
C ARG A 114 33.92 -31.05 -11.00
N THR A 115 34.80 -30.72 -10.05
CA THR A 115 34.69 -31.18 -8.66
C THR A 115 33.63 -30.37 -7.91
N VAL A 116 33.62 -29.06 -8.14
CA VAL A 116 32.63 -28.14 -7.55
C VAL A 116 31.21 -28.39 -8.09
N GLN A 117 31.08 -28.77 -9.37
CA GLN A 117 29.80 -29.13 -9.98
C GLN A 117 29.17 -30.39 -9.37
N LYS A 118 29.97 -31.33 -8.83
CA LYS A 118 29.46 -32.49 -8.08
C LYS A 118 28.87 -32.11 -6.72
N TRP A 119 29.37 -31.04 -6.11
CA TRP A 119 28.89 -30.55 -4.81
C TRP A 119 27.66 -29.64 -4.97
N PHE A 120 27.44 -29.10 -6.17
CA PHE A 120 26.29 -28.26 -6.54
C PHE A 120 25.66 -28.74 -7.85
N PRO A 121 24.89 -29.86 -7.86
CA PRO A 121 24.22 -30.34 -9.05
C PRO A 121 23.24 -29.30 -9.63
N GLU A 122 23.14 -29.21 -10.94
CA GLU A 122 22.18 -28.33 -11.62
C GLU A 122 20.75 -28.85 -11.39
N ARG A 123 19.88 -28.04 -10.77
CA ARG A 123 18.45 -28.22 -10.96
C ARG A 123 18.15 -27.79 -12.39
N HIS A 124 17.87 -28.76 -13.26
CA HIS A 124 17.47 -28.51 -14.64
C HIS A 124 16.29 -27.52 -14.68
N GLY A 125 16.41 -26.44 -15.45
CA GLY A 125 15.29 -25.52 -15.73
C GLY A 125 15.56 -24.01 -15.84
N ALA A 126 16.80 -23.53 -15.94
CA ALA A 126 17.05 -22.08 -16.12
C ALA A 126 17.54 -21.75 -17.55
N PRO A 127 16.81 -20.95 -18.35
CA PRO A 127 17.30 -20.46 -19.64
C PRO A 127 18.39 -19.38 -19.48
N LYS A 128 19.28 -19.30 -20.49
CA LYS A 128 20.31 -18.27 -20.66
C LYS A 128 19.72 -16.90 -20.97
N ASP A 129 20.34 -15.86 -20.41
CA ASP A 129 20.34 -14.45 -20.81
C ASP A 129 19.10 -13.92 -21.54
N SER A 130 18.06 -13.67 -20.76
CA SER A 130 17.08 -12.62 -21.01
C SER A 130 16.89 -11.87 -19.68
N ARG A 131 16.54 -10.58 -19.74
CA ARG A 131 16.22 -9.77 -18.55
C ARG A 131 15.32 -10.59 -17.62
N PRO A 132 15.40 -10.47 -16.28
CA PRO A 132 14.43 -11.14 -15.43
C PRO A 132 13.06 -10.56 -15.75
N GLU A 133 12.31 -11.20 -16.66
CA GLU A 133 10.88 -11.00 -16.80
C GLU A 133 10.31 -11.26 -15.42
N ALA A 134 9.57 -10.29 -14.91
CA ALA A 134 8.80 -10.46 -13.69
C ALA A 134 7.70 -11.48 -14.00
N ALA A 135 8.05 -12.77 -14.00
CA ALA A 135 7.11 -13.82 -14.34
C ALA A 135 5.96 -13.77 -13.34
N ILE A 136 4.81 -13.28 -13.80
CA ILE A 136 3.57 -13.32 -13.04
C ILE A 136 3.16 -14.77 -12.94
N VAL A 137 3.00 -15.26 -11.71
CA VAL A 137 2.51 -16.61 -11.45
C VAL A 137 1.10 -16.50 -10.88
N ILE A 138 0.13 -17.09 -11.57
CA ILE A 138 -1.23 -17.20 -11.05
C ILE A 138 -1.28 -18.47 -10.21
N LEU A 139 -1.73 -18.34 -8.97
CA LEU A 139 -1.92 -19.43 -8.03
C LEU A 139 -3.41 -19.67 -7.80
N LYS A 140 -3.83 -20.92 -7.79
CA LYS A 140 -5.16 -21.29 -7.31
C LYS A 140 -5.27 -21.08 -5.80
N LYS A 141 -6.48 -21.21 -5.26
CA LYS A 141 -6.77 -21.09 -3.82
C LYS A 141 -5.95 -22.05 -2.95
N ASP A 142 -5.60 -23.22 -3.45
CA ASP A 142 -4.75 -24.21 -2.78
C ASP A 142 -3.24 -23.89 -2.84
N GLY A 143 -2.85 -22.79 -3.49
CA GLY A 143 -1.46 -22.37 -3.65
C GLY A 143 -0.73 -23.03 -4.82
N SER A 144 -1.38 -23.91 -5.57
CA SER A 144 -0.78 -24.52 -6.77
C SER A 144 -0.71 -23.51 -7.93
N PRO A 145 0.39 -23.48 -8.71
CA PRO A 145 0.48 -22.64 -9.89
C PRO A 145 -0.48 -23.12 -10.98
N VAL A 146 -1.12 -22.17 -11.66
CA VAL A 146 -1.89 -22.43 -12.88
C VAL A 146 -0.88 -22.50 -14.03
N ASP A 147 -0.32 -23.68 -14.26
CA ASP A 147 0.68 -23.88 -15.30
C ASP A 147 0.03 -23.91 -16.70
N GLY A 148 0.44 -22.97 -17.55
CA GLY A 148 0.19 -23.02 -19.01
C GLY A 148 1.10 -24.01 -19.75
N GLN A 149 1.87 -24.84 -19.03
CA GLN A 149 2.69 -25.91 -19.56
C GLN A 149 2.39 -27.18 -18.75
N GLY A 150 1.51 -28.02 -19.25
CA GLY A 150 1.19 -29.29 -18.62
C GLY A 150 2.40 -30.21 -18.58
N GLN A 151 3.02 -30.37 -17.41
CA GLN A 151 3.83 -31.54 -17.03
C GLN A 151 3.62 -31.85 -15.54
N GLY A 152 2.40 -32.25 -15.19
CA GLY A 152 2.09 -32.86 -13.91
C GLY A 152 1.23 -34.11 -14.15
N GLN A 153 1.75 -35.28 -13.76
CA GLN A 153 0.99 -36.53 -13.80
C GLN A 153 -0.17 -36.43 -12.80
N GLY A 154 -1.39 -36.16 -13.30
CA GLY A 154 -2.62 -36.23 -12.50
C GLY A 154 -3.69 -35.18 -12.78
N ALA A 155 -3.41 -34.10 -13.51
CA ALA A 155 -4.42 -33.11 -13.91
C ALA A 155 -4.66 -33.21 -15.42
N GLN A 156 -5.93 -33.28 -15.84
CA GLN A 156 -6.31 -33.12 -17.25
C GLN A 156 -5.63 -31.87 -17.80
N GLY A 157 -4.70 -32.06 -18.75
CA GLY A 157 -3.93 -30.96 -19.33
C GLY A 157 -4.87 -29.92 -19.90
N LEU A 158 -4.65 -28.65 -19.53
CA LEU A 158 -5.34 -27.52 -20.15
C LEU A 158 -5.11 -27.61 -21.66
N ASP A 159 -6.17 -27.39 -22.45
CA ASP A 159 -6.02 -27.33 -23.90
C ASP A 159 -5.01 -26.22 -24.29
N ARG A 160 -4.48 -26.31 -25.51
CA ARG A 160 -3.46 -25.37 -26.01
C ARG A 160 -3.97 -23.92 -26.04
N GLU A 161 -5.27 -23.73 -26.28
CA GLU A 161 -5.91 -22.40 -26.36
C GLU A 161 -6.04 -21.76 -24.97
N THR A 162 -6.41 -22.54 -23.96
CA THR A 162 -6.52 -22.16 -22.56
C THR A 162 -5.15 -21.86 -21.99
N SER A 163 -4.14 -22.66 -22.33
CA SER A 163 -2.74 -22.37 -21.96
C SER A 163 -2.26 -21.02 -22.51
N GLN A 164 -2.63 -20.67 -23.75
CA GLN A 164 -2.34 -19.36 -24.33
C GLN A 164 -3.15 -18.24 -23.67
N ALA A 165 -4.42 -18.48 -23.35
CA ALA A 165 -5.28 -17.53 -22.67
C ALA A 165 -4.82 -17.23 -21.24
N VAL A 166 -4.27 -18.22 -20.52
CA VAL A 166 -3.64 -18.02 -19.21
C VAL A 166 -2.42 -17.10 -19.32
N LYS A 167 -1.59 -17.25 -20.36
CA LYS A 167 -0.46 -16.32 -20.60
C LYS A 167 -0.95 -14.90 -20.89
N THR A 168 -1.98 -14.76 -21.72
CA THR A 168 -2.62 -13.46 -21.95
C THR A 168 -3.17 -12.86 -20.65
N ALA A 169 -3.75 -13.68 -19.77
CA ALA A 169 -4.18 -13.23 -18.46
C ALA A 169 -2.98 -12.75 -17.61
N GLN A 170 -1.87 -13.49 -17.59
CA GLN A 170 -0.63 -13.09 -16.89
C GLN A 170 -0.12 -11.73 -17.37
N GLU A 171 -0.06 -11.49 -18.68
CA GLU A 171 0.32 -10.20 -19.27
C GLU A 171 -0.64 -9.07 -18.86
N ILE A 172 -1.95 -9.35 -18.82
CA ILE A 172 -2.96 -8.40 -18.34
C ILE A 172 -2.71 -8.05 -16.86
N PHE A 173 -2.44 -9.04 -16.01
CA PHE A 173 -2.11 -8.81 -14.60
C PHE A 173 -0.82 -8.04 -14.43
N GLU A 174 0.23 -8.35 -15.20
CA GLU A 174 1.50 -7.65 -15.17
C GLU A 174 1.29 -6.17 -15.43
N LYS A 175 0.65 -5.87 -16.56
CA LYS A 175 0.33 -4.49 -16.97
C LYS A 175 -0.59 -3.80 -15.95
N ALA A 176 -1.59 -4.48 -15.42
CA ALA A 176 -2.50 -3.91 -14.42
C ALA A 176 -1.77 -3.55 -13.13
N LEU A 177 -0.87 -4.42 -12.66
CA LEU A 177 -0.08 -4.20 -11.44
C LEU A 177 0.97 -3.11 -11.64
N GLU A 178 1.66 -3.06 -12.80
CA GLU A 178 2.58 -1.97 -13.16
C GLU A 178 1.87 -0.60 -13.15
N MET A 179 0.65 -0.56 -13.69
CA MET A 179 -0.18 0.64 -13.71
C MET A 179 -0.82 0.96 -12.34
N ARG A 180 -0.67 0.08 -11.34
CA ARG A 180 -1.28 0.17 -9.99
C ARG A 180 -2.80 0.20 -10.06
N ALA A 181 -3.38 -0.65 -10.90
CA ALA A 181 -4.81 -0.84 -10.98
C ALA A 181 -5.36 -1.49 -9.70
N THR A 182 -6.55 -1.08 -9.28
CA THR A 182 -7.29 -1.72 -8.17
C THR A 182 -8.25 -2.78 -8.65
N ASP A 183 -8.76 -2.63 -9.87
CA ASP A 183 -9.74 -3.55 -10.46
C ASP A 183 -9.42 -3.74 -11.95
N ILE A 184 -9.62 -4.95 -12.47
CA ILE A 184 -9.62 -5.29 -13.89
C ILE A 184 -11.05 -5.69 -14.27
N HIS A 185 -11.56 -5.12 -15.34
CA HIS A 185 -12.91 -5.34 -15.85
C HIS A 185 -12.83 -5.93 -17.25
N LEU A 186 -13.44 -7.09 -17.44
CA LEU A 186 -13.61 -7.75 -18.72
C LEU A 186 -15.07 -7.56 -19.15
N GLU A 187 -15.29 -6.68 -20.11
CA GLU A 187 -16.63 -6.25 -20.51
C GLU A 187 -16.93 -6.66 -21.94
N PRO A 188 -17.86 -7.60 -22.15
CA PRO A 188 -18.30 -7.94 -23.49
C PRO A 188 -19.05 -6.76 -24.12
N LYS A 189 -18.82 -6.55 -25.40
CA LYS A 189 -19.43 -5.53 -26.26
C LYS A 189 -20.06 -6.21 -27.47
N VAL A 190 -20.75 -5.42 -28.28
CA VAL A 190 -21.36 -5.87 -29.53
C VAL A 190 -20.32 -6.51 -30.45
N GLY A 191 -20.68 -7.61 -31.11
CA GLY A 191 -19.82 -8.26 -32.12
C GLY A 191 -18.72 -9.17 -31.55
N ASP A 192 -18.98 -9.86 -30.44
CA ASP A 192 -18.04 -10.76 -29.76
C ASP A 192 -16.71 -10.07 -29.36
N GLU A 193 -16.76 -8.76 -29.12
CA GLU A 193 -15.62 -7.99 -28.61
C GLU A 193 -15.61 -8.00 -27.08
N LEU A 194 -14.43 -8.17 -26.49
CA LEU A 194 -14.20 -8.09 -25.05
C LEU A 194 -13.25 -6.95 -24.76
N GLN A 195 -13.76 -5.92 -24.10
CA GLN A 195 -12.99 -4.77 -23.68
C GLN A 195 -12.40 -5.02 -22.29
N VAL A 196 -11.08 -4.89 -22.17
CA VAL A 196 -10.38 -4.97 -20.89
C VAL A 196 -10.09 -3.57 -20.39
N ARG A 197 -10.71 -3.20 -19.27
CA ARG A 197 -10.54 -1.90 -18.61
C ARG A 197 -9.92 -2.09 -17.24
N CYS A 198 -9.00 -1.22 -16.87
CA CYS A 198 -8.44 -1.21 -15.51
C CYS A 198 -8.91 0.04 -14.78
N ARG A 199 -9.25 -0.11 -13.49
CA ARG A 199 -9.47 1.02 -12.60
C ARG A 199 -8.13 1.47 -12.04
N ILE A 200 -7.63 2.60 -12.51
CA ILE A 200 -6.34 3.16 -12.10
C ILE A 200 -6.62 4.50 -11.42
N ASP A 201 -6.14 4.63 -10.18
CA ASP A 201 -6.38 5.80 -9.35
C ASP A 201 -7.87 6.20 -9.26
N GLY A 202 -8.76 5.20 -9.25
CA GLY A 202 -10.22 5.35 -9.14
C GLY A 202 -10.97 5.50 -10.47
N ILE A 203 -10.28 5.67 -11.60
CA ILE A 203 -10.89 5.92 -12.92
C ILE A 203 -10.67 4.71 -13.83
N LEU A 204 -11.74 4.33 -14.55
CA LEU A 204 -11.69 3.27 -15.55
C LEU A 204 -10.98 3.74 -16.82
N GLN A 205 -10.02 2.95 -17.28
CA GLN A 205 -9.26 3.21 -18.50
C GLN A 205 -9.26 1.97 -19.37
N ASN A 206 -9.44 2.15 -20.68
CA ASN A 206 -9.36 1.06 -21.64
C ASN A 206 -7.90 0.70 -21.87
N ILE A 207 -7.56 -0.57 -21.70
CA ILE A 207 -6.17 -1.04 -21.76
C ILE A 207 -5.95 -1.92 -22.99
N LEU A 208 -6.86 -2.86 -23.23
CA LEU A 208 -6.79 -3.85 -24.31
C LEU A 208 -8.21 -4.17 -24.81
N SER A 209 -8.29 -4.76 -25.99
CA SER A 209 -9.52 -5.32 -26.56
C SER A 209 -9.21 -6.63 -27.27
N PHE A 210 -10.11 -7.61 -27.13
CA PHE A 210 -10.02 -8.93 -27.74
C PHE A 210 -11.29 -9.23 -28.54
N LYS A 211 -11.24 -10.13 -29.52
CA LYS A 211 -12.41 -10.50 -30.33
C LYS A 211 -12.54 -12.01 -30.50
N GLY A 212 -13.77 -12.47 -30.69
CA GLY A 212 -14.07 -13.85 -31.10
C GLY A 212 -13.58 -14.90 -30.10
N ALA A 213 -12.82 -15.89 -30.58
CA ALA A 213 -12.34 -17.00 -29.76
C ALA A 213 -11.43 -16.54 -28.60
N ALA A 214 -10.55 -15.56 -28.83
CA ALA A 214 -9.63 -15.05 -27.81
C ALA A 214 -10.38 -14.43 -26.61
N ALA A 215 -11.48 -13.72 -26.86
CA ALA A 215 -12.34 -13.17 -25.81
C ALA A 215 -12.95 -14.28 -24.93
N LYS A 216 -13.50 -15.31 -25.55
CA LYS A 216 -14.14 -16.45 -24.86
C LYS A 216 -13.11 -17.27 -24.09
N ALA A 217 -11.92 -17.45 -24.65
CA ALA A 217 -10.80 -18.16 -24.03
C ALA A 217 -10.29 -17.42 -22.78
N LEU A 218 -10.17 -16.08 -22.83
CA LEU A 218 -9.73 -15.29 -21.68
C LEU A 218 -10.70 -15.38 -20.49
N VAL A 219 -12.01 -15.26 -20.73
CA VAL A 219 -13.02 -15.41 -19.68
C VAL A 219 -12.94 -16.82 -19.07
N SER A 220 -12.84 -17.85 -19.91
CA SER A 220 -12.76 -19.24 -19.45
C SER A 220 -11.48 -19.51 -18.65
N ALA A 221 -10.34 -18.98 -19.08
CA ALA A 221 -9.07 -19.10 -18.37
C ALA A 221 -9.15 -18.48 -16.96
N ILE A 222 -9.79 -17.31 -16.81
CA ILE A 222 -9.94 -16.71 -15.48
C ILE A 222 -10.92 -17.51 -14.61
N LYS A 223 -11.98 -18.09 -15.19
CA LYS A 223 -12.88 -19.00 -14.46
C LYS A 223 -12.14 -20.22 -13.93
N VAL A 224 -11.21 -20.80 -14.72
CA VAL A 224 -10.32 -21.87 -14.27
C VAL A 224 -9.44 -21.42 -13.10
N CYS A 225 -8.85 -20.23 -13.17
CA CYS A 225 -8.03 -19.69 -12.09
C CYS A 225 -8.84 -19.52 -10.80
N ALA A 226 -10.08 -19.02 -10.92
CA ALA A 226 -10.96 -18.67 -9.82
C ALA A 226 -11.83 -19.83 -9.29
N ASP A 227 -11.64 -21.05 -9.80
CA ASP A 227 -12.43 -22.26 -9.45
C ASP A 227 -13.94 -22.10 -9.71
N MET A 228 -14.29 -21.49 -10.85
CA MET A 228 -15.66 -21.27 -11.31
C MET A 228 -16.08 -22.30 -12.38
N ASP A 229 -17.38 -22.57 -12.49
CA ASP A 229 -17.94 -23.45 -13.53
C ASP A 229 -17.90 -22.75 -14.90
N ILE A 230 -17.03 -23.23 -15.79
CA ILE A 230 -16.81 -22.71 -17.14
C ILE A 230 -18.06 -22.86 -18.03
N ALA A 231 -18.82 -23.95 -17.86
CA ALA A 231 -19.99 -24.26 -18.69
C ALA A 231 -21.19 -23.37 -18.32
N GLU A 232 -21.34 -23.02 -17.05
CA GLU A 232 -22.41 -22.13 -16.61
C GLU A 232 -22.07 -20.66 -16.92
N ARG A 233 -22.82 -20.03 -17.82
CA ARG A 233 -22.64 -18.61 -18.20
C ARG A 233 -23.88 -17.75 -17.98
N ARG A 234 -24.96 -18.34 -17.46
CA ARG A 234 -26.30 -17.73 -17.32
C ARG A 234 -26.60 -17.30 -15.90
N ARG A 235 -25.71 -17.59 -14.95
CA ARG A 235 -25.84 -17.23 -13.54
C ARG A 235 -24.59 -16.49 -13.06
N PRO A 236 -24.72 -15.52 -12.13
CA PRO A 236 -23.57 -14.93 -11.47
C PRO A 236 -22.73 -15.99 -10.74
N GLN A 237 -21.41 -15.81 -10.74
CA GLN A 237 -20.47 -16.66 -10.02
C GLN A 237 -19.42 -15.81 -9.33
N ASP A 238 -18.99 -16.24 -8.15
CA ASP A 238 -17.91 -15.62 -7.39
C ASP A 238 -16.79 -16.64 -7.18
N GLY A 239 -15.56 -16.16 -7.16
CA GLY A 239 -14.37 -16.99 -7.02
C GLY A 239 -13.18 -16.16 -6.56
N ALA A 240 -12.11 -16.85 -6.20
CA ALA A 240 -10.89 -16.19 -5.72
C ALA A 240 -9.66 -17.02 -6.05
N PHE A 241 -8.56 -16.31 -6.30
CA PHE A 241 -7.24 -16.89 -6.58
C PHE A 241 -6.16 -15.88 -6.19
N SER A 242 -4.90 -16.23 -6.30
CA SER A 242 -3.80 -15.31 -6.00
C SER A 242 -2.90 -15.11 -7.22
N VAL A 243 -2.23 -13.96 -7.26
CA VAL A 243 -1.26 -13.60 -8.30
C VAL A 243 0.03 -13.21 -7.59
N LEU A 244 1.13 -13.88 -7.92
CA LEU A 244 2.47 -13.52 -7.46
C LEU A 244 3.15 -12.66 -8.52
N ASN A 245 3.62 -11.48 -8.12
CA ASN A 245 4.44 -10.61 -8.95
C ASN A 245 5.70 -10.21 -8.17
N SER A 246 6.87 -10.64 -8.65
CA SER A 246 8.17 -10.24 -8.07
C SER A 246 8.26 -10.46 -6.54
N GLY A 247 7.69 -11.56 -6.05
CA GLY A 247 7.66 -11.92 -4.63
C GLY A 247 6.55 -11.25 -3.81
N ARG A 248 5.72 -10.39 -4.40
CA ARG A 248 4.51 -9.83 -3.78
C ARG A 248 3.30 -10.65 -4.16
N LYS A 249 2.49 -11.03 -3.17
CA LYS A 249 1.25 -11.76 -3.37
C LYS A 249 0.06 -10.80 -3.42
N PHE A 250 -0.76 -10.97 -4.44
CA PHE A 250 -2.02 -10.26 -4.60
C PHE A 250 -3.16 -11.27 -4.60
N ASP A 251 -4.09 -11.16 -3.66
CA ASP A 251 -5.33 -11.94 -3.70
C ASP A 251 -6.32 -11.27 -4.65
N VAL A 252 -6.85 -12.05 -5.58
CA VAL A 252 -7.79 -11.60 -6.60
C VAL A 252 -9.16 -12.15 -6.29
N ARG A 253 -10.12 -11.24 -6.05
CA ARG A 253 -11.54 -11.60 -5.97
C ARG A 253 -12.17 -11.43 -7.34
N ALA A 254 -12.77 -12.49 -7.86
CA ALA A 254 -13.39 -12.53 -9.16
C ALA A 254 -14.90 -12.67 -9.02
N ALA A 255 -15.65 -11.83 -9.74
CA ALA A 255 -17.09 -11.95 -9.88
C ALA A 255 -17.43 -11.95 -11.37
N SER A 256 -18.20 -12.93 -11.83
CA SER A 256 -18.71 -13.02 -13.19
C SER A 256 -20.24 -12.96 -13.20
N GLY A 257 -20.81 -12.49 -14.31
CA GLY A 257 -22.26 -12.46 -14.47
C GLY A 257 -22.71 -12.26 -15.92
N PRO A 258 -23.89 -12.78 -16.30
CA PRO A 258 -24.43 -12.65 -17.64
C PRO A 258 -24.80 -11.20 -17.98
N THR A 259 -24.57 -10.82 -19.23
CA THR A 259 -25.03 -9.57 -19.83
C THR A 259 -25.61 -9.84 -21.22
N SER A 260 -26.23 -8.83 -21.85
CA SER A 260 -26.79 -8.95 -23.20
C SER A 260 -25.77 -9.33 -24.28
N PHE A 261 -24.47 -9.11 -24.04
CA PHE A 261 -23.41 -9.34 -25.03
C PHE A 261 -22.45 -10.47 -24.63
N GLY A 262 -22.70 -11.16 -23.52
CA GLY A 262 -21.85 -12.22 -23.00
C GLY A 262 -21.62 -12.10 -21.49
N GLU A 263 -20.65 -12.84 -20.98
CA GLU A 263 -20.32 -12.83 -19.54
C GLU A 263 -19.36 -11.68 -19.23
N LYS A 264 -19.78 -10.79 -18.32
CA LYS A 264 -18.93 -9.74 -17.76
C LYS A 264 -18.19 -10.30 -16.56
N MET A 265 -16.93 -9.89 -16.38
CA MET A 265 -16.16 -10.23 -15.20
C MET A 265 -15.50 -9.00 -14.58
N ALA A 266 -15.48 -8.94 -13.26
CA ALA A 266 -14.76 -7.94 -12.48
C ALA A 266 -13.78 -8.66 -11.54
N LEU A 267 -12.53 -8.21 -11.56
CA LEU A 267 -11.43 -8.76 -10.76
C LEU A 267 -10.90 -7.65 -9.87
N ARG A 268 -11.00 -7.81 -8.55
CA ARG A 268 -10.44 -6.88 -7.58
C ARG A 268 -9.08 -7.39 -7.11
N LEU A 269 -8.05 -6.56 -7.27
CA LEU A 269 -6.68 -6.86 -6.86
C LEU A 269 -6.49 -6.37 -5.42
N LEU A 270 -6.25 -7.29 -4.49
CA LEU A 270 -5.95 -7.00 -3.10
C LEU A 270 -4.48 -7.32 -2.84
N ASP A 271 -3.71 -6.34 -2.43
CA ASP A 271 -2.30 -6.54 -2.08
C ASP A 271 -2.20 -7.20 -0.71
N SER A 272 -1.98 -8.52 -0.67
CA SER A 272 -1.95 -9.32 0.56
C SER A 272 -0.80 -8.91 1.48
N ASP A 273 0.30 -8.44 0.89
CA ASP A 273 1.51 -8.00 1.59
C ASP A 273 1.59 -6.47 1.73
N GLY A 274 0.61 -5.74 1.19
CA GLY A 274 0.64 -4.29 1.03
C GLY A 274 0.66 -3.51 2.35
N GLY A 275 0.14 -4.14 3.41
CA GLY A 275 0.14 -3.62 4.77
C GLY A 275 -0.54 -2.26 4.94
N VAL A 276 -0.45 -1.72 6.15
CA VAL A 276 -0.87 -0.35 6.44
C VAL A 276 0.05 0.63 5.69
N VAL A 277 -0.51 1.75 5.21
CA VAL A 277 0.28 2.78 4.52
C VAL A 277 1.44 3.22 5.42
N LYS A 278 2.67 3.04 4.93
CA LYS A 278 3.88 3.40 5.66
C LYS A 278 3.98 4.93 5.84
N GLY A 279 4.34 5.37 7.05
CA GLY A 279 4.49 6.78 7.39
C GLY A 279 3.33 7.40 8.18
N GLY A 280 2.45 6.55 8.75
CA GLY A 280 1.40 6.98 9.68
C GLY A 280 0.38 7.93 9.07
N LEU A 281 -0.39 8.62 9.92
CA LEU A 281 -1.45 9.56 9.49
C LEU A 281 -0.90 10.71 8.63
N ALA A 282 0.38 11.07 8.82
CA ALA A 282 1.05 12.12 8.05
C ALA A 282 1.13 11.81 6.55
N SER A 283 1.21 10.53 6.18
CA SER A 283 1.29 10.08 4.78
C SER A 283 -0.01 10.27 3.98
N LEU A 284 -1.15 10.47 4.66
CA LEU A 284 -2.47 10.55 4.03
C LEU A 284 -2.73 11.90 3.36
N GLY A 285 -1.85 12.88 3.54
CA GLY A 285 -1.97 14.22 2.94
C GLY A 285 -2.86 15.16 3.74
N MET A 286 -2.92 14.98 5.05
CA MET A 286 -3.57 15.89 5.99
C MET A 286 -2.76 17.17 6.19
N ARG A 287 -3.45 18.29 6.50
CA ARG A 287 -2.77 19.52 6.90
C ARG A 287 -2.17 19.33 8.29
N LYS A 288 -0.99 19.90 8.56
CA LYS A 288 -0.28 19.78 9.85
C LYS A 288 -1.16 20.01 11.09
N SER A 289 -2.01 21.06 11.08
CA SER A 289 -2.89 21.34 12.24
C SER A 289 -3.98 20.29 12.43
N MET A 290 -4.54 19.77 11.33
CA MET A 290 -5.57 18.72 11.38
C MET A 290 -4.94 17.39 11.78
N LEU A 291 -3.76 17.07 11.27
CA LEU A 291 -2.99 15.90 11.67
C LEU A 291 -2.75 15.91 13.18
N LYS A 292 -2.27 17.03 13.74
CA LYS A 292 -2.07 17.17 15.19
C LYS A 292 -3.35 16.97 15.99
N ALA A 293 -4.47 17.55 15.52
CA ALA A 293 -5.77 17.37 16.16
C ALA A 293 -6.23 15.91 16.11
N LEU A 294 -6.11 15.25 14.95
CA LEU A 294 -6.50 13.86 14.77
C LEU A 294 -5.64 12.91 15.60
N GLN A 295 -4.32 13.13 15.66
CA GLN A 295 -3.42 12.35 16.51
C GLN A 295 -3.81 12.48 17.99
N ALA A 296 -4.15 13.70 18.45
CA ALA A 296 -4.63 13.89 19.82
C ALA A 296 -5.97 13.17 20.09
N ILE A 297 -6.87 13.11 19.10
CA ILE A 297 -8.15 12.40 19.19
C ILE A 297 -7.93 10.89 19.28
N VAL A 298 -7.08 10.32 18.42
CA VAL A 298 -6.81 8.88 18.34
C VAL A 298 -6.20 8.32 19.63
N GLN A 299 -5.51 9.15 20.41
CA GLN A 299 -4.87 8.74 21.67
C GLN A 299 -5.80 8.83 22.89
N GLN A 300 -7.03 9.34 22.74
CA GLN A 300 -7.97 9.44 23.86
C GLN A 300 -8.33 8.06 24.42
N PRO A 301 -8.63 7.97 25.73
CA PRO A 301 -8.98 6.68 26.36
C PRO A 301 -10.35 6.18 25.90
N HIS A 302 -11.30 7.08 25.66
CA HIS A 302 -12.65 6.73 25.25
C HIS A 302 -13.27 7.80 24.34
N GLY A 303 -14.35 7.45 23.67
CA GLY A 303 -15.05 8.30 22.71
C GLY A 303 -15.15 7.64 21.33
N MET A 304 -15.66 8.37 20.35
CA MET A 304 -15.91 7.83 19.01
C MET A 304 -15.35 8.73 17.90
N LEU A 305 -14.56 8.13 17.01
CA LEU A 305 -14.13 8.73 15.75
C LEU A 305 -14.90 8.10 14.59
N ILE A 306 -15.68 8.91 13.87
CA ILE A 306 -16.41 8.47 12.68
C ILE A 306 -15.68 8.97 11.43
N VAL A 307 -15.30 8.06 10.54
CA VAL A 307 -14.76 8.42 9.22
C VAL A 307 -15.85 8.29 8.17
N CYS A 308 -16.16 9.37 7.45
CA CYS A 308 -17.23 9.39 6.49
C CYS A 308 -16.77 9.70 5.05
N GLY A 309 -17.56 9.23 4.08
CA GLY A 309 -17.31 9.42 2.67
C GLY A 309 -17.86 8.28 1.80
N PRO A 310 -17.91 8.48 0.47
CA PRO A 310 -18.41 7.48 -0.47
C PRO A 310 -17.47 6.27 -0.55
N THR A 311 -17.90 5.25 -1.29
CA THR A 311 -17.06 4.09 -1.60
C THR A 311 -15.78 4.54 -2.31
N GLY A 312 -14.65 3.96 -1.90
CA GLY A 312 -13.34 4.30 -2.48
C GLY A 312 -12.76 5.65 -2.04
N SER A 313 -13.30 6.29 -1.01
CA SER A 313 -12.71 7.51 -0.43
C SER A 313 -11.52 7.24 0.50
N GLY A 314 -11.17 5.98 0.76
CA GLY A 314 -10.03 5.58 1.60
C GLY A 314 -10.33 5.52 3.11
N LYS A 315 -11.59 5.33 3.51
CA LYS A 315 -12.00 5.25 4.93
C LYS A 315 -11.27 4.16 5.70
N THR A 316 -11.32 2.93 5.21
CA THR A 316 -10.65 1.77 5.82
C THR A 316 -9.15 1.99 5.93
N THR A 317 -8.53 2.54 4.87
CA THR A 317 -7.10 2.90 4.88
C THR A 317 -6.78 3.87 6.01
N THR A 318 -7.58 4.93 6.18
CA THR A 318 -7.36 5.91 7.24
C THR A 318 -7.55 5.32 8.63
N LEU A 319 -8.57 4.47 8.82
CA LEU A 319 -8.80 3.79 10.10
C LEU A 319 -7.67 2.84 10.45
N TYR A 320 -7.19 2.04 9.49
CA TYR A 320 -6.06 1.13 9.71
C TYR A 320 -4.77 1.88 10.07
N VAL A 321 -4.52 3.00 9.40
CA VAL A 321 -3.39 3.89 9.74
C VAL A 321 -3.57 4.51 11.13
N ALA A 322 -4.78 4.91 11.51
CA ALA A 322 -5.06 5.42 12.86
C ALA A 322 -4.82 4.34 13.93
N LEU A 323 -5.24 3.09 13.69
CA LEU A 323 -4.98 1.96 14.58
C LEU A 323 -3.47 1.72 14.76
N SER A 324 -2.67 1.89 13.69
CA SER A 324 -1.21 1.72 13.78
C SER A 324 -0.49 2.80 14.61
N GLU A 325 -1.18 3.88 14.97
CA GLU A 325 -0.63 4.92 15.87
C GLU A 325 -0.91 4.59 17.35
N ILE A 326 -1.72 3.56 17.62
CA ILE A 326 -2.03 3.09 18.97
C ILE A 326 -1.05 1.97 19.33
N ASP A 327 -0.62 1.95 20.59
CA ASP A 327 0.23 0.87 21.10
C ASP A 327 -0.56 -0.45 21.20
N VAL A 328 -0.44 -1.26 20.16
CA VAL A 328 -1.11 -2.57 20.02
C VAL A 328 -0.61 -3.62 21.03
N LEU A 329 0.50 -3.38 21.72
CA LEU A 329 1.02 -4.32 22.73
C LEU A 329 0.49 -4.02 24.13
N SER A 330 0.12 -2.77 24.42
CA SER A 330 -0.45 -2.38 25.71
C SER A 330 -1.97 -2.24 25.72
N ARG A 331 -2.61 -2.18 24.54
CA ARG A 331 -4.06 -2.07 24.40
C ARG A 331 -4.65 -3.24 23.63
N ASN A 332 -5.74 -3.81 24.15
CA ASN A 332 -6.51 -4.83 23.46
C ASN A 332 -7.36 -4.18 22.35
N ILE A 333 -6.98 -4.41 21.10
CA ILE A 333 -7.67 -3.86 19.93
C ILE A 333 -8.46 -4.96 19.22
N VAL A 334 -9.75 -4.72 19.03
CA VAL A 334 -10.65 -5.65 18.33
C VAL A 334 -11.39 -4.97 17.19
N THR A 335 -11.43 -5.59 16.01
CA THR A 335 -12.14 -5.08 14.83
C THR A 335 -13.28 -6.00 14.39
N ILE A 336 -14.31 -5.41 13.78
CA ILE A 336 -15.48 -6.08 13.23
C ILE A 336 -15.67 -5.55 11.81
N GLU A 337 -15.56 -6.40 10.80
CA GLU A 337 -15.40 -5.97 9.41
C GLU A 337 -16.21 -6.83 8.42
N ASP A 338 -16.57 -6.28 7.26
CA ASP A 338 -17.32 -6.98 6.21
C ASP A 338 -16.75 -6.69 4.81
N PRO A 339 -15.76 -7.47 4.34
CA PRO A 339 -14.89 -8.39 5.07
C PRO A 339 -13.60 -7.71 5.54
N ILE A 340 -12.72 -8.47 6.20
CA ILE A 340 -11.36 -8.02 6.52
C ILE A 340 -10.57 -7.77 5.23
N GLU A 341 -10.04 -6.55 5.07
CA GLU A 341 -9.29 -6.14 3.86
C GLU A 341 -7.82 -6.58 3.90
N TYR A 342 -7.16 -6.36 5.04
CA TYR A 342 -5.79 -6.79 5.31
C TYR A 342 -5.67 -7.30 6.74
N ARG A 343 -4.75 -8.24 6.96
CA ARG A 343 -4.40 -8.71 8.29
C ARG A 343 -3.51 -7.68 8.98
N LEU A 344 -3.86 -7.33 10.21
CA LEU A 344 -3.12 -6.44 11.07
C LEU A 344 -2.49 -7.26 12.20
N ASP A 345 -1.17 -7.13 12.37
CA ASP A 345 -0.45 -7.83 13.42
C ASP A 345 -0.88 -7.30 14.80
N ASN A 346 -1.00 -8.21 15.77
CA ASN A 346 -1.41 -7.91 17.15
C ASN A 346 -2.80 -7.27 17.31
N ILE A 347 -3.68 -7.39 16.31
CA ILE A 347 -5.07 -6.93 16.36
C ILE A 347 -6.01 -8.11 16.11
N SER A 348 -7.03 -8.27 16.97
CA SER A 348 -8.04 -9.31 16.81
C SER A 348 -9.11 -8.87 15.82
N GLN A 349 -9.13 -9.44 14.61
CA GLN A 349 -10.07 -9.05 13.57
C GLN A 349 -11.17 -10.10 13.36
N SER A 350 -12.43 -9.70 13.49
CA SER A 350 -13.61 -10.54 13.27
C SER A 350 -14.33 -10.12 11.99
N ALA A 351 -14.62 -11.09 11.12
CA ALA A 351 -15.42 -10.85 9.92
C ALA A 351 -16.91 -11.13 10.18
N VAL A 352 -17.78 -10.31 9.60
CA VAL A 352 -19.22 -10.57 9.53
C VAL A 352 -19.46 -11.85 8.71
N ASN A 353 -20.37 -12.69 9.19
CA ASN A 353 -20.75 -13.92 8.50
C ASN A 353 -22.27 -14.11 8.59
N MET A 354 -22.97 -13.67 7.54
CA MET A 354 -24.43 -13.77 7.47
C MET A 354 -24.94 -15.21 7.43
N ALA A 355 -24.17 -16.15 6.86
CA ALA A 355 -24.56 -17.56 6.79
C ALA A 355 -24.52 -18.24 8.17
N ALA A 356 -23.66 -17.76 9.07
CA ALA A 356 -23.57 -18.18 10.46
C ALA A 356 -24.33 -17.25 11.43
N ASP A 357 -25.15 -16.32 10.90
CA ASP A 357 -25.92 -15.35 11.69
C ASP A 357 -25.04 -14.47 12.63
N LEU A 358 -23.82 -14.15 12.19
CA LEU A 358 -22.87 -13.27 12.86
C LEU A 358 -22.90 -11.87 12.23
N THR A 359 -23.84 -11.02 12.69
CA THR A 359 -24.00 -9.62 12.27
C THR A 359 -23.07 -8.66 13.04
N PHE A 360 -22.92 -7.42 12.55
CA PHE A 360 -22.15 -6.37 13.26
C PHE A 360 -22.58 -6.22 14.72
N ALA A 361 -23.87 -6.03 14.98
CA ALA A 361 -24.41 -5.88 16.34
C ALA A 361 -24.13 -7.10 17.24
N LYS A 362 -24.25 -8.33 16.72
CA LYS A 362 -24.00 -9.56 17.48
C LYS A 362 -22.55 -9.72 17.86
N ILE A 363 -21.65 -9.51 16.89
CA ILE A 363 -20.20 -9.56 17.14
C ILE A 363 -19.83 -8.46 18.13
N LEU A 364 -20.33 -7.23 17.95
CA LEU A 364 -20.01 -6.10 18.81
C LEU A 364 -20.40 -6.34 20.27
N ARG A 365 -21.59 -6.89 20.54
CA ARG A 365 -21.98 -7.29 21.90
C ARG A 365 -21.04 -8.34 22.49
N SER A 366 -20.53 -9.26 21.66
CA SER A 366 -19.57 -10.26 22.11
C SER A 366 -18.21 -9.64 22.44
N VAL A 367 -17.74 -8.74 21.58
CA VAL A 367 -16.48 -8.02 21.75
C VAL A 367 -16.46 -7.22 23.05
N LEU A 368 -17.57 -6.61 23.46
CA LEU A 368 -17.66 -5.89 24.75
C LEU A 368 -17.45 -6.77 25.99
N ARG A 369 -17.44 -8.11 25.85
CA ARG A 369 -17.12 -9.05 26.93
C ARG A 369 -15.69 -9.60 26.83
N GLN A 370 -14.91 -9.13 25.88
CA GLN A 370 -13.52 -9.55 25.63
C GLN A 370 -12.50 -8.56 26.21
N ASP A 371 -12.93 -7.65 27.10
CA ASP A 371 -12.08 -6.62 27.70
C ASP A 371 -11.31 -5.76 26.66
N PRO A 372 -11.98 -5.19 25.62
CA PRO A 372 -11.29 -4.37 24.64
C PRO A 372 -11.01 -2.97 25.18
N ASP A 373 -9.90 -2.37 24.78
CA ASP A 373 -9.64 -0.93 24.98
C ASP A 373 -10.12 -0.12 23.77
N VAL A 374 -9.93 -0.69 22.57
CA VAL A 374 -10.19 -0.04 21.28
C VAL A 374 -11.01 -0.97 20.40
N ILE A 375 -12.09 -0.43 19.84
CA ILE A 375 -13.01 -1.18 18.98
C ILE A 375 -13.10 -0.50 17.62
N LEU A 376 -12.92 -1.26 16.53
CA LEU A 376 -13.26 -0.81 15.18
C LEU A 376 -14.52 -1.51 14.70
N VAL A 377 -15.56 -0.76 14.42
CA VAL A 377 -16.77 -1.23 13.74
C VAL A 377 -16.72 -0.76 12.29
N GLY A 378 -16.54 -1.69 11.36
CA GLY A 378 -16.27 -1.40 9.94
C GLY A 378 -17.21 -0.37 9.33
N GLU A 379 -18.49 -0.44 9.66
CA GLU A 379 -19.47 0.59 9.35
C GLU A 379 -20.71 0.51 10.23
N ILE A 380 -21.40 1.65 10.37
CA ILE A 380 -22.74 1.72 10.96
C ILE A 380 -23.77 1.82 9.82
N ARG A 381 -24.63 0.81 9.71
CA ARG A 381 -25.75 0.78 8.74
C ARG A 381 -27.13 0.92 9.40
N ASP A 382 -27.25 0.50 10.65
CA ASP A 382 -28.50 0.40 11.39
C ASP A 382 -28.40 1.00 12.79
N LYS A 383 -29.57 1.23 13.40
CA LYS A 383 -29.72 1.84 14.72
C LYS A 383 -29.07 1.00 15.82
N GLU A 384 -29.32 -0.30 15.79
CA GLU A 384 -28.85 -1.23 16.82
C GLU A 384 -27.32 -1.21 16.94
N THR A 385 -26.61 -1.31 15.81
CA THR A 385 -25.15 -1.25 15.76
C THR A 385 -24.64 0.11 16.25
N ALA A 386 -25.28 1.21 15.84
CA ALA A 386 -24.89 2.56 16.29
C ALA A 386 -25.07 2.75 17.80
N GLU A 387 -26.20 2.32 18.37
CA GLU A 387 -26.47 2.44 19.80
C GLU A 387 -25.42 1.68 20.61
N ILE A 388 -25.13 0.43 20.25
CA ILE A 388 -24.12 -0.37 20.97
C ILE A 388 -22.73 0.28 20.85
N ALA A 389 -22.35 0.76 19.66
CA ALA A 389 -21.06 1.40 19.44
C ALA A 389 -20.92 2.71 20.23
N MET A 390 -21.97 3.52 20.31
CA MET A 390 -21.96 4.76 21.09
C MET A 390 -21.99 4.50 22.59
N GLN A 391 -22.73 3.49 23.06
CA GLN A 391 -22.69 3.07 24.45
C GLN A 391 -21.28 2.59 24.84
N ALA A 392 -20.63 1.78 24.00
CA ALA A 392 -19.24 1.38 24.21
C ALA A 392 -18.30 2.59 24.36
N ALA A 393 -18.47 3.60 23.50
CA ALA A 393 -17.70 4.85 23.56
C ALA A 393 -17.91 5.64 24.87
N LEU A 394 -19.08 5.52 25.49
CA LEU A 394 -19.38 6.14 26.79
C LEU A 394 -18.88 5.32 27.98
N THR A 395 -18.79 4.00 27.83
CA THR A 395 -18.38 3.08 28.90
C THR A 395 -16.87 2.78 28.88
N GLY A 396 -16.05 3.74 28.44
CA GLY A 396 -14.59 3.65 28.57
C GLY A 396 -13.83 3.11 27.36
N HIS A 397 -14.48 2.87 26.22
CA HIS A 397 -13.81 2.36 25.02
C HIS A 397 -13.57 3.47 24.00
N PHE A 398 -12.48 3.39 23.23
CA PHE A 398 -12.33 4.22 22.04
C PHE A 398 -12.84 3.49 20.80
N VAL A 399 -13.84 4.06 20.12
CA VAL A 399 -14.55 3.41 19.01
C VAL A 399 -14.25 4.09 17.69
N PHE A 400 -13.69 3.35 16.75
CA PHE A 400 -13.54 3.73 15.35
C PHE A 400 -14.70 3.19 14.54
N THR A 401 -15.26 4.00 13.65
CA THR A 401 -16.25 3.48 12.70
C THR A 401 -16.32 4.28 11.41
N THR A 402 -17.08 3.78 10.45
CA THR A 402 -17.37 4.49 9.21
C THR A 402 -18.86 4.70 8.99
N LEU A 403 -19.17 5.77 8.26
CA LEU A 403 -20.53 6.07 7.86
C LEU A 403 -20.56 6.64 6.43
N HIS A 404 -21.57 6.25 5.65
CA HIS A 404 -21.76 6.74 4.30
C HIS A 404 -22.50 8.09 4.31
N ALA A 405 -21.73 9.17 4.44
CA ALA A 405 -22.19 10.55 4.34
C ALA A 405 -21.26 11.39 3.46
N ASN A 406 -21.78 12.52 2.94
CA ASN A 406 -21.04 13.36 2.02
C ASN A 406 -19.98 14.23 2.72
N ASP A 407 -20.32 14.79 3.87
CA ASP A 407 -19.43 15.67 4.65
C ASP A 407 -19.63 15.43 6.16
N THR A 408 -18.88 16.16 6.99
CA THR A 408 -18.92 15.99 8.45
C THR A 408 -20.28 16.36 9.04
N ALA A 409 -20.87 17.48 8.61
CA ALA A 409 -22.17 17.96 9.11
C ALA A 409 -23.33 17.03 8.70
N THR A 410 -23.31 16.47 7.49
CA THR A 410 -24.28 15.48 7.01
C THR A 410 -24.17 14.16 7.78
N THR A 411 -23.02 13.87 8.38
CA THR A 411 -22.87 12.66 9.23
C THR A 411 -23.72 12.77 10.49
N VAL A 412 -23.81 13.97 11.08
CA VAL A 412 -24.64 14.22 12.27
C VAL A 412 -26.12 14.01 11.95
N THR A 413 -26.61 14.58 10.85
CA THR A 413 -28.00 14.37 10.41
C THR A 413 -28.27 12.92 10.05
N ARG A 414 -27.31 12.21 9.44
CA ARG A 414 -27.47 10.79 9.13
C ARG A 414 -27.60 9.92 10.39
N LEU A 415 -26.94 10.26 11.49
CA LEU A 415 -27.14 9.57 12.77
C LEU A 415 -28.56 9.80 13.32
N LEU A 416 -29.10 11.02 13.18
CA LEU A 416 -30.48 11.33 13.53
C LEU A 416 -31.47 10.57 12.65
N ASP A 417 -31.22 10.47 11.34
CA ASP A 417 -32.07 9.72 10.40
C ASP A 417 -32.09 8.21 10.69
N ILE A 418 -30.98 7.66 11.21
CA ILE A 418 -30.90 6.28 11.69
C ILE A 418 -31.71 6.10 12.99
N GLY A 419 -32.07 7.19 13.66
CA GLY A 419 -32.90 7.21 14.86
C GLY A 419 -32.11 7.22 16.16
N ILE A 420 -30.88 7.75 16.14
CA ILE A 420 -30.05 7.93 17.33
C ILE A 420 -30.40 9.25 18.03
N ASP A 421 -30.56 9.20 19.34
CA ASP A 421 -30.87 10.37 20.15
C ASP A 421 -29.72 11.40 20.16
N THR A 422 -30.09 12.68 20.12
CA THR A 422 -29.13 13.81 20.13
C THR A 422 -28.21 13.78 21.34
N SER A 423 -28.72 13.36 22.51
CA SER A 423 -27.93 13.21 23.74
C SER A 423 -26.83 12.16 23.59
N LEU A 424 -27.13 11.03 22.94
CA LEU A 424 -26.15 9.97 22.73
C LEU A 424 -25.06 10.42 21.74
N ILE A 425 -25.46 11.08 20.64
CA ILE A 425 -24.53 11.67 19.67
C ILE A 425 -23.62 12.69 20.36
N GLN A 426 -24.21 13.61 21.14
CA GLN A 426 -23.49 14.66 21.85
C GLN A 426 -22.45 14.08 22.80
N SER A 427 -22.79 13.03 23.55
CA SER A 427 -21.89 12.49 24.58
C SER A 427 -20.83 11.55 24.00
N ALA A 428 -21.19 10.69 23.06
CA ALA A 428 -20.32 9.62 22.56
C ALA A 428 -19.35 10.08 21.47
N VAL A 429 -19.77 10.98 20.57
CA VAL A 429 -18.97 11.35 19.39
C VAL A 429 -17.90 12.37 19.77
N THR A 430 -16.64 12.03 19.49
CA THR A 430 -15.50 12.92 19.70
C THR A 430 -15.23 13.75 18.45
N ALA A 431 -15.23 13.10 17.29
CA ALA A 431 -15.00 13.77 16.02
C ALA A 431 -15.55 13.00 14.82
N VAL A 432 -15.80 13.74 13.74
CA VAL A 432 -16.12 13.20 12.42
C VAL A 432 -15.07 13.65 11.43
N LEU A 433 -14.46 12.72 10.71
CA LEU A 433 -13.50 12.96 9.63
C LEU A 433 -14.15 12.62 8.29
N ALA A 434 -14.48 13.63 7.49
CA ALA A 434 -14.89 13.42 6.11
C ALA A 434 -13.68 13.33 5.19
N GLN A 435 -13.72 12.38 4.25
CA GLN A 435 -12.61 12.11 3.35
C GLN A 435 -13.03 11.94 1.88
N ARG A 436 -12.16 12.40 0.98
CA ARG A 436 -12.15 12.11 -0.46
C ARG A 436 -10.75 11.79 -0.94
N LEU A 437 -10.61 11.01 -2.01
CA LEU A 437 -9.33 10.83 -2.70
C LEU A 437 -9.31 11.65 -3.99
N VAL A 438 -8.29 12.48 -4.13
CA VAL A 438 -7.99 13.21 -5.37
C VAL A 438 -6.73 12.64 -6.00
N ARG A 439 -6.70 12.59 -7.32
CA ARG A 439 -5.51 12.21 -8.07
C ARG A 439 -4.43 13.29 -7.96
N VAL A 440 -3.18 12.87 -7.85
CA VAL A 440 -2.01 13.75 -7.79
C VAL A 440 -1.53 14.02 -9.22
N LEU A 441 -1.30 15.30 -9.56
CA LEU A 441 -0.77 15.68 -10.86
C LEU A 441 0.58 15.02 -11.12
N CYS A 442 0.79 14.54 -12.34
CA CYS A 442 2.04 13.88 -12.69
C CYS A 442 3.21 14.88 -12.60
N PRO A 443 4.23 14.62 -11.76
CA PRO A 443 5.34 15.55 -11.57
C PRO A 443 6.19 15.73 -12.84
N LYS A 444 6.13 14.79 -13.79
CA LYS A 444 6.89 14.84 -15.04
C LYS A 444 6.22 15.66 -16.15
N CYS A 445 4.91 15.90 -16.09
CA CYS A 445 4.20 16.55 -17.20
C CYS A 445 3.19 17.62 -16.79
N LYS A 446 3.01 17.92 -15.50
CA LYS A 446 2.10 18.99 -15.07
C LYS A 446 2.50 20.32 -15.70
N GLU A 447 1.52 21.09 -16.16
CA GLU A 447 1.74 22.35 -16.86
C GLU A 447 1.27 23.52 -16.01
N PRO A 448 2.11 24.54 -15.76
CA PRO A 448 1.69 25.74 -15.04
C PRO A 448 0.77 26.60 -15.91
N TYR A 449 -0.26 27.19 -15.31
CA TYR A 449 -1.12 28.17 -15.96
C TYR A 449 -1.68 29.18 -14.93
N PRO A 450 -2.03 30.40 -15.36
CA PRO A 450 -2.60 31.40 -14.46
C PRO A 450 -3.98 30.96 -13.97
N ALA A 451 -4.23 31.12 -12.67
CA ALA A 451 -5.50 30.75 -12.06
C ALA A 451 -6.66 31.58 -12.63
N PRO A 452 -7.77 30.95 -13.05
CA PRO A 452 -8.96 31.65 -13.53
C PRO A 452 -9.49 32.65 -12.49
N ALA A 453 -10.08 33.76 -12.94
CA ALA A 453 -10.60 34.80 -12.05
C ALA A 453 -11.60 34.25 -11.02
N GLU A 454 -12.51 33.37 -11.43
CA GLU A 454 -13.48 32.71 -10.54
C GLU A 454 -12.79 31.88 -9.44
N PHE A 455 -11.70 31.19 -9.78
CA PHE A 455 -10.92 30.43 -8.80
C PHE A 455 -10.25 31.37 -7.80
N ARG A 456 -9.64 32.47 -8.27
CA ARG A 456 -9.00 33.49 -7.41
C ARG A 456 -9.98 34.09 -6.41
N GLN A 457 -11.21 34.38 -6.85
CA GLN A 457 -12.29 34.83 -5.97
C GLN A 457 -12.62 33.78 -4.89
N LYS A 458 -12.76 32.51 -5.27
CA LYS A 458 -13.07 31.40 -4.32
C LYS A 458 -11.99 31.18 -3.27
N ILE A 459 -10.72 31.41 -3.59
CA ILE A 459 -9.60 31.29 -2.63
C ILE A 459 -9.31 32.60 -1.87
N GLY A 460 -10.12 33.65 -2.07
CA GLY A 460 -9.96 34.93 -1.40
C GLY A 460 -8.70 35.70 -1.80
N VAL A 461 -8.21 35.50 -3.03
CA VAL A 461 -7.03 36.21 -3.54
C VAL A 461 -7.47 37.48 -4.29
N PRO A 462 -6.90 38.66 -3.97
CA PRO A 462 -7.15 39.90 -4.70
C PRO A 462 -6.93 39.79 -6.21
N ALA A 463 -7.70 40.53 -7.00
CA ALA A 463 -7.73 40.43 -8.47
C ALA A 463 -6.40 40.85 -9.15
N ASP A 464 -5.61 41.68 -8.49
CA ASP A 464 -4.28 42.15 -8.87
C ASP A 464 -3.17 41.13 -8.63
N LYS A 465 -3.42 40.09 -7.82
CA LYS A 465 -2.43 39.06 -7.53
C LYS A 465 -2.58 37.87 -8.48
N GLU A 466 -1.50 37.58 -9.20
CA GLU A 466 -1.39 36.37 -10.01
C GLU A 466 -1.10 35.15 -9.12
N VAL A 467 -1.81 34.06 -9.39
CA VAL A 467 -1.60 32.77 -8.74
C VAL A 467 -1.38 31.75 -9.84
N THR A 468 -0.21 31.12 -9.85
CA THR A 468 0.08 30.01 -10.76
C THR A 468 -0.45 28.72 -10.18
N ILE A 469 -1.26 28.01 -10.96
CA ILE A 469 -1.76 26.67 -10.65
C ILE A 469 -1.35 25.70 -11.76
N TYR A 470 -1.66 24.42 -11.59
CA TYR A 470 -1.20 23.38 -12.50
C TYR A 470 -2.37 22.57 -13.07
N LYS A 471 -2.26 22.20 -14.35
CA LYS A 471 -3.22 21.33 -15.05
C LYS A 471 -2.54 20.05 -15.52
N GLU A 472 -3.36 19.03 -15.77
CA GLU A 472 -2.97 17.79 -16.42
C GLU A 472 -2.56 18.02 -17.88
N LYS A 473 -1.59 17.23 -18.36
CA LYS A 473 -1.14 17.21 -19.77
C LYS A 473 -1.10 15.81 -20.35
N GLY A 474 -0.57 14.86 -19.58
CA GLY A 474 -0.34 13.48 -20.01
C GLY A 474 1.07 13.26 -20.56
N CYS A 475 1.67 12.12 -20.23
CA CYS A 475 2.94 11.65 -20.77
C CYS A 475 3.05 10.12 -20.60
N PRO A 476 4.06 9.44 -21.18
CA PRO A 476 4.23 7.99 -21.03
C PRO A 476 4.34 7.53 -19.57
N ALA A 477 4.94 8.33 -18.68
CA ALA A 477 5.14 7.96 -17.27
C ALA A 477 3.86 7.94 -16.42
N CYS A 478 2.79 8.56 -16.90
CA CYS A 478 1.44 8.53 -16.32
C CYS A 478 0.41 7.90 -17.28
N HIS A 479 0.89 7.21 -18.32
CA HIS A 479 0.05 6.57 -19.34
C HIS A 479 -0.96 7.52 -19.98
N GLY A 480 -0.54 8.78 -20.23
CA GLY A 480 -1.38 9.80 -20.87
C GLY A 480 -2.45 10.44 -19.97
N THR A 481 -2.62 9.98 -18.72
CA THR A 481 -3.68 10.48 -17.84
C THR A 481 -3.42 11.89 -17.30
N GLY A 482 -2.14 12.26 -17.17
CA GLY A 482 -1.70 13.48 -16.50
C GLY A 482 -1.67 13.40 -14.97
N TYR A 483 -2.00 12.25 -14.39
CA TYR A 483 -2.01 12.01 -12.95
C TYR A 483 -1.20 10.77 -12.57
N LYS A 484 -0.63 10.74 -11.36
CA LYS A 484 0.06 9.56 -10.84
C LYS A 484 -0.10 9.46 -9.33
N GLY A 485 -0.96 8.55 -8.88
CA GLY A 485 -1.23 8.32 -7.47
C GLY A 485 -2.35 9.20 -6.94
N ARG A 486 -2.64 9.06 -5.65
CA ARG A 486 -3.77 9.72 -4.98
C ARG A 486 -3.33 10.30 -3.63
N THR A 487 -4.04 11.32 -3.17
CA THR A 487 -3.90 11.91 -1.83
C THR A 487 -5.27 12.22 -1.24
N GLY A 488 -5.41 12.22 0.08
CA GLY A 488 -6.68 12.46 0.74
C GLY A 488 -7.00 13.95 0.90
N VAL A 489 -8.21 14.38 0.60
CA VAL A 489 -8.77 15.67 1.00
C VAL A 489 -9.67 15.42 2.19
N HIS A 490 -9.48 16.21 3.24
CA HIS A 490 -10.04 15.94 4.55
C HIS A 490 -10.76 17.17 5.10
N GLU A 491 -11.79 16.91 5.89
CA GLU A 491 -12.54 17.86 6.71
C GLU A 491 -12.75 17.19 8.06
N LEU A 492 -12.37 17.86 9.15
CA LEU A 492 -12.40 17.31 10.50
C LEU A 492 -13.28 18.19 11.38
N LEU A 493 -14.42 17.64 11.79
CA LEU A 493 -15.33 18.25 12.74
C LEU A 493 -15.04 17.67 14.12
N VAL A 494 -14.55 18.51 15.03
CA VAL A 494 -14.33 18.14 16.43
C VAL A 494 -15.54 18.57 17.24
N PHE A 495 -16.04 17.70 18.12
CA PHE A 495 -17.22 17.96 18.92
C PHE A 495 -16.83 18.74 20.19
N ASP A 496 -16.64 20.05 20.02
CA ASP A 496 -16.47 21.00 21.13
C ASP A 496 -17.82 21.36 21.79
N THR A 497 -17.78 22.20 22.82
CA THR A 497 -18.98 22.64 23.56
C THR A 497 -20.04 23.27 22.65
N ALA A 498 -19.63 24.11 21.70
CA ALA A 498 -20.55 24.81 20.82
C ALA A 498 -21.25 23.85 19.84
N ILE A 499 -20.51 22.90 19.26
CA ILE A 499 -21.08 21.85 18.41
C ILE A 499 -22.02 20.95 19.23
N ARG A 500 -21.64 20.58 20.44
CA ARG A 500 -22.46 19.74 21.34
C ARG A 500 -23.79 20.41 21.69
N GLU A 501 -23.79 21.69 22.05
CA GLU A 501 -25.01 22.46 22.33
C GLU A 501 -25.91 22.58 21.11
N LEU A 502 -25.33 22.82 19.93
CA LEU A 502 -26.09 22.90 18.68
C LEU A 502 -26.84 21.60 18.39
N ILE A 503 -26.24 20.43 18.61
CA ILE A 503 -26.82 19.11 18.31
C ILE A 503 -28.12 18.88 19.08
N VAL A 504 -28.22 19.34 20.33
CA VAL A 504 -29.44 19.21 21.15
C VAL A 504 -30.64 19.90 20.48
N GLY A 505 -30.40 21.06 19.88
CA GLY A 505 -31.42 21.88 19.21
C GLY A 505 -31.85 21.40 17.83
N HIS A 506 -31.46 20.20 17.37
CA HIS A 506 -31.73 19.70 16.01
C HIS A 506 -31.26 20.69 14.93
N PRO A 507 -29.95 20.94 14.86
CA PRO A 507 -29.41 22.05 14.10
C PRO A 507 -29.50 21.77 12.61
N SER A 508 -29.59 22.82 11.80
CA SER A 508 -29.39 22.70 10.36
C SER A 508 -27.94 22.34 10.06
N ILE A 509 -27.71 21.65 8.93
CA ILE A 509 -26.36 21.34 8.41
C ILE A 509 -25.50 22.61 8.32
N GLU A 510 -26.12 23.72 7.91
CA GLU A 510 -25.43 25.00 7.76
C GLU A 510 -25.03 25.61 9.10
N ALA A 511 -25.84 25.47 10.15
CA ALA A 511 -25.48 25.94 11.49
C ALA A 511 -24.25 25.19 12.04
N ILE A 512 -24.22 23.86 11.90
CA ILE A 512 -23.04 23.04 12.28
C ILE A 512 -21.82 23.50 11.49
N ARG A 513 -21.95 23.64 10.16
CA ARG A 513 -20.85 24.03 9.28
C ARG A 513 -20.28 25.40 9.64
N GLN A 514 -21.14 26.38 9.93
CA GLN A 514 -20.71 27.73 10.30
C GLN A 514 -19.99 27.74 11.65
N ALA A 515 -20.52 27.05 12.66
CA ALA A 515 -19.88 26.93 13.97
C ALA A 515 -18.50 26.25 13.85
N ALA A 516 -18.42 25.15 13.11
CA ALA A 516 -17.17 24.43 12.90
C ALA A 516 -16.13 25.27 12.14
N ARG A 517 -16.56 26.02 11.11
CA ARG A 517 -15.66 26.95 10.38
C ARG A 517 -15.16 28.07 11.28
N LYS A 518 -16.00 28.62 12.16
CA LYS A 518 -15.56 29.59 13.19
C LYS A 518 -14.52 29.00 14.14
N ALA A 519 -14.64 27.71 14.49
CA ALA A 519 -13.66 26.97 15.29
C ALA A 519 -12.39 26.57 14.50
N GLY A 520 -12.26 26.98 13.22
CA GLY A 520 -11.07 26.76 12.41
C GLY A 520 -11.09 25.49 11.55
N MET A 521 -12.23 24.78 11.47
CA MET A 521 -12.44 23.72 10.49
C MET A 521 -12.35 24.28 9.07
N ARG A 522 -11.68 23.54 8.18
CA ARG A 522 -11.76 23.78 6.73
C ARG A 522 -12.63 22.73 6.08
N THR A 523 -13.49 23.17 5.17
CA THR A 523 -14.34 22.26 4.41
C THR A 523 -13.54 21.38 3.46
N LEU A 524 -14.12 20.28 2.97
CA LEU A 524 -13.51 19.45 1.93
C LEU A 524 -13.09 20.29 0.72
N GLN A 525 -13.93 21.24 0.30
CA GLN A 525 -13.62 22.13 -0.81
C GLN A 525 -12.44 23.04 -0.49
N GLU A 526 -12.42 23.71 0.65
CA GLU A 526 -11.31 24.60 1.05
C GLU A 526 -9.98 23.85 1.19
N SER A 527 -10.01 22.65 1.78
CA SER A 527 -8.86 21.75 1.87
C SER A 527 -8.37 21.30 0.49
N GLY A 528 -9.29 21.05 -0.45
CA GLY A 528 -8.98 20.71 -1.83
C GLY A 528 -8.36 21.87 -2.60
N LEU A 529 -8.93 23.07 -2.50
CA LEU A 529 -8.40 24.29 -3.15
C LEU A 529 -6.97 24.61 -2.68
N ALA A 530 -6.67 24.42 -1.40
CA ALA A 530 -5.31 24.56 -0.89
C ALA A 530 -4.30 23.62 -1.57
N LYS A 531 -4.71 22.39 -1.94
CA LYS A 531 -3.87 21.45 -2.69
C LYS A 531 -3.69 21.84 -4.15
N VAL A 532 -4.67 22.51 -4.76
CA VAL A 532 -4.54 23.06 -6.12
C VAL A 532 -3.50 24.18 -6.14
N VAL A 533 -3.56 25.10 -5.17
CA VAL A 533 -2.56 26.17 -5.03
C VAL A 533 -1.16 25.61 -4.79
N ALA A 534 -1.04 24.51 -4.03
CA ALA A 534 0.23 23.80 -3.83
C ALA A 534 0.72 23.01 -5.06
N GLY A 535 -0.04 22.99 -6.17
CA GLY A 535 0.31 22.25 -7.39
C GLY A 535 0.33 20.74 -7.22
N VAL A 536 -0.43 20.22 -6.24
CA VAL A 536 -0.56 18.78 -5.94
C VAL A 536 -1.64 18.15 -6.82
N THR A 537 -2.75 18.84 -7.04
CA THR A 537 -3.89 18.37 -7.84
C THR A 537 -4.46 19.51 -8.70
N SER A 538 -5.44 19.23 -9.55
CA SER A 538 -6.07 20.20 -10.46
C SER A 538 -7.43 20.67 -9.95
N ILE A 539 -7.94 21.78 -10.51
CA ILE A 539 -9.30 22.26 -10.26
C ILE A 539 -10.33 21.19 -10.66
N ASN A 540 -10.16 20.60 -11.85
CA ASN A 540 -11.05 19.57 -12.40
C ASN A 540 -11.23 18.41 -11.41
N GLU A 541 -10.14 18.03 -10.74
CA GLU A 541 -10.15 16.92 -9.80
C GLU A 541 -10.86 17.25 -8.49
N ILE A 542 -10.76 18.49 -7.99
CA ILE A 542 -11.52 18.94 -6.81
C ILE A 542 -13.03 18.95 -7.13
N VAL A 543 -13.41 19.58 -8.26
CA VAL A 543 -14.81 19.65 -8.70
C VAL A 543 -15.43 18.25 -8.87
N ARG A 544 -14.63 17.26 -9.29
CA ARG A 544 -15.08 15.87 -9.43
C ARG A 544 -15.50 15.24 -8.10
N VAL A 545 -14.84 15.57 -6.98
CA VAL A 545 -15.00 14.83 -5.71
C VAL A 545 -15.71 15.60 -4.60
N THR A 546 -15.80 16.93 -4.69
CA THR A 546 -16.41 17.81 -3.69
C THR A 546 -17.73 18.42 -4.15
N LYS A 547 -18.53 17.69 -4.95
CA LYS A 547 -19.86 18.15 -5.38
C LYS A 547 -20.82 18.33 -4.22
#